data_AF-A0A1S4DBL8-F1
#
_entry.id   AF-A0A1S4DBL8-F1
#
_cell.length_a   1.000
_cell.length_b   1.000
_cell.length_c   1.000
_cell.angle_alpha   90.00
_cell.angle_beta   90.00
_cell.angle_gamma   90.00
#
_symmetry.space_group_name_H-M   'P 1'
#
loop_
_entity.id
_entity.type
_entity.pdbx_description
1 polymer ?
#
loop_
_entity_poly.entity_id
_entity_poly.type
_entity_poly.pdbx_seq_one_letter_code
_entity_poly.pdbx_strand_id
1 'polypeptide(L)'
;MSLNTIQFGFSFFVFFKAKAMEGKTMIKLSHVVAFLLLASLFQPLTARDLVFEVSDEIDVLRFPMAKENQVKTLDDVSKPFFCPGKQSWPELVGKPAETAKKIIEKENPIAKVQFLFPGMVRPANYVCGRVFVIVNWNLIVQITPRMG
;
A
#
# COMPACT_ATOMS: atom_id res chain seq x y z
N MET A 1 -20.55 -34.47 -10.16
CA MET A 1 -20.78 -35.69 -9.35
C MET A 1 -19.41 -36.27 -9.03
N SER A 2 -18.97 -36.09 -7.77
CA SER A 2 -17.93 -36.77 -7.00
C SER A 2 -16.54 -37.17 -7.55
N LEU A 3 -15.57 -36.82 -6.69
CA LEU A 3 -14.28 -37.46 -6.34
C LEU A 3 -13.13 -37.39 -7.36
N ASN A 4 -12.05 -36.67 -6.97
CA ASN A 4 -10.70 -37.23 -7.01
C ASN A 4 -9.79 -36.52 -6.00
N THR A 5 -9.50 -37.26 -4.95
CA THR A 5 -8.62 -36.92 -3.83
C THR A 5 -7.35 -37.75 -3.98
N ILE A 6 -6.18 -37.11 -3.83
CA ILE A 6 -4.85 -37.71 -3.62
C ILE A 6 -4.16 -38.31 -4.85
N GLN A 7 -3.20 -37.57 -5.41
CA GLN A 7 -1.93 -38.16 -5.87
C GLN A 7 -0.79 -37.12 -5.93
N PHE A 8 -0.53 -36.45 -4.81
CA PHE A 8 0.74 -35.75 -4.59
C PHE A 8 1.73 -36.75 -4.01
N GLY A 9 2.74 -37.13 -4.80
CA GLY A 9 3.90 -37.83 -4.25
C GLY A 9 4.48 -38.89 -5.16
N PHE A 10 5.01 -38.53 -6.34
CA PHE A 10 5.85 -39.47 -7.10
C PHE A 10 6.91 -38.83 -8.01
N SER A 11 7.34 -37.58 -7.78
CA SER A 11 8.34 -36.94 -8.67
C SER A 11 9.61 -36.40 -8.00
N PHE A 12 10.02 -36.93 -6.86
CA PHE A 12 11.37 -36.65 -6.32
C PHE A 12 12.17 -37.91 -5.96
N PHE A 13 11.68 -39.08 -6.38
CA PHE A 13 12.36 -40.37 -6.22
C PHE A 13 13.22 -40.72 -7.43
N VAL A 14 14.01 -39.78 -7.94
CA VAL A 14 15.12 -40.12 -8.84
C VAL A 14 16.29 -39.22 -8.50
N PHE A 15 17.46 -39.83 -8.33
CA PHE A 15 18.75 -39.25 -7.94
C PHE A 15 18.97 -39.06 -6.44
N PHE A 16 19.21 -40.15 -5.72
CA PHE A 16 20.55 -40.39 -5.15
C PHE A 16 20.73 -41.89 -4.93
N LYS A 17 21.52 -42.48 -5.83
CA LYS A 17 21.96 -43.87 -5.84
C LYS A 17 22.70 -44.17 -4.54
N ALA A 18 22.17 -45.12 -3.75
CA ALA A 18 22.86 -45.66 -2.60
C ALA A 18 24.18 -46.30 -3.07
N LYS A 19 25.32 -45.69 -2.72
CA LYS A 19 26.62 -46.33 -2.79
C LYS A 19 27.11 -46.53 -1.37
N ALA A 20 27.04 -47.79 -0.93
CA ALA A 20 27.66 -48.26 0.30
C ALA A 20 29.14 -47.85 0.31
N MET A 21 29.57 -47.18 1.37
CA MET A 21 30.98 -46.86 1.62
C MET A 21 31.27 -47.03 3.11
N GLU A 22 31.85 -48.20 3.38
CA GLU A 22 32.62 -48.65 4.53
C GLU A 22 33.44 -47.55 5.24
N GLY A 23 33.39 -47.55 6.58
CA GLY A 23 34.51 -47.19 7.45
C GLY A 23 35.15 -45.79 7.34
N LYS A 24 34.42 -44.73 7.74
CA LYS A 24 34.98 -43.46 8.32
C LYS A 24 33.86 -42.45 8.60
N THR A 25 32.95 -42.76 9.52
CA THR A 25 31.64 -42.08 9.63
C THR A 25 31.41 -41.29 10.91
N MET A 26 32.43 -41.01 11.73
CA MET A 26 32.22 -40.24 12.97
C MET A 26 32.29 -38.72 12.81
N ILE A 27 32.93 -38.17 11.76
CA ILE A 27 33.03 -36.71 11.55
C ILE A 27 31.99 -36.20 10.54
N LYS A 28 31.41 -37.09 9.73
CA LYS A 28 30.41 -36.72 8.71
C LYS A 28 28.97 -36.67 9.25
N LEU A 29 28.65 -37.40 10.32
CA LEU A 29 27.30 -37.40 10.90
C LEU A 29 27.01 -36.10 11.66
N SER A 30 27.97 -35.57 12.41
CA SER A 30 27.80 -34.33 13.19
C SER A 30 27.47 -33.13 12.31
N HIS A 31 28.14 -32.98 11.17
CA HIS A 31 27.87 -31.88 10.23
C HIS A 31 26.50 -32.01 9.58
N VAL A 32 26.09 -33.22 9.21
CA VAL A 32 24.77 -33.47 8.62
C VAL A 32 23.66 -33.17 9.64
N VAL A 33 23.83 -33.59 10.90
CA VAL A 33 22.88 -33.28 11.98
C VAL A 33 22.85 -31.78 12.28
N ALA A 34 24.00 -31.11 12.30
CA ALA A 34 24.08 -29.66 12.49
C ALA A 34 23.37 -28.89 11.37
N PHE A 35 23.54 -29.30 10.12
CA PHE A 35 22.83 -28.70 8.97
C PHE A 35 21.31 -28.93 9.04
N LEU A 36 20.86 -30.11 9.46
CA LEU A 36 19.43 -30.41 9.64
C LEU A 36 18.80 -29.60 10.78
N LEU A 37 19.54 -29.40 11.89
CA LEU A 37 19.10 -28.54 12.99
C LEU A 37 19.08 -27.06 12.58
N LEU A 38 20.07 -26.59 11.81
CA LEU A 38 20.06 -25.23 11.26
C LEU A 38 18.91 -25.02 10.27
N ALA A 39 18.60 -26.02 9.43
CA ALA A 39 17.46 -25.99 8.53
C ALA A 39 16.12 -26.00 9.28
N SER A 40 16.05 -26.57 10.49
CA SER A 40 14.85 -26.52 11.33
C SER A 40 14.65 -25.16 12.03
N LEU A 41 15.75 -24.40 12.25
CA LEU A 41 15.70 -23.01 12.75
C LEU A 41 15.23 -22.04 11.65
N PHE A 42 15.49 -22.35 10.39
CA PHE A 42 14.86 -21.71 9.23
C PHE A 42 13.56 -22.43 8.89
N GLN A 43 12.56 -22.33 9.78
CA GLN A 43 11.20 -22.66 9.36
C GLN A 43 10.87 -21.80 8.12
N PRO A 44 10.52 -22.38 6.97
CA PRO A 44 9.97 -21.58 5.88
C PRO A 44 8.65 -21.03 6.41
N LEU A 45 8.55 -19.70 6.52
CA LEU A 45 7.29 -18.99 6.76
C LEU A 45 6.40 -19.19 5.53
N THR A 46 5.82 -20.37 5.40
CA THR A 46 4.89 -20.68 4.33
C THR A 46 3.67 -21.35 4.92
N ALA A 47 2.53 -20.69 4.70
CA ALA A 47 1.19 -21.23 4.75
C ALA A 47 0.53 -21.40 6.15
N ARG A 48 0.53 -20.33 6.96
CA ARG A 48 -0.59 -20.11 7.91
C ARG A 48 -1.39 -18.84 7.69
N ASP A 49 -1.14 -18.08 6.61
CA ASP A 49 -1.87 -16.84 6.30
C ASP A 49 -2.48 -16.76 4.89
N LEU A 50 -2.72 -17.88 4.20
CA LEU A 50 -3.42 -17.83 2.89
C LEU A 50 -4.57 -18.83 2.78
N VAL A 51 -5.42 -18.89 3.81
CA VAL A 51 -6.84 -19.09 3.57
C VAL A 51 -7.46 -17.70 3.54
N PHE A 52 -7.30 -17.02 2.40
CA PHE A 52 -8.16 -15.91 2.02
C PHE A 52 -9.40 -16.57 1.44
N GLU A 53 -10.37 -16.92 2.30
CA GLU A 53 -11.71 -17.16 1.81
C GLU A 53 -12.14 -15.86 1.13
N VAL A 54 -12.35 -15.94 -0.19
CA VAL A 54 -13.06 -14.92 -0.94
C VAL A 54 -14.49 -14.96 -0.41
N SER A 55 -14.74 -14.25 0.67
CA SER A 55 -16.07 -13.82 1.07
C SER A 55 -16.17 -12.35 0.68
N ASP A 56 -17.20 -12.07 -0.11
CA ASP A 56 -17.45 -10.81 -0.79
C ASP A 56 -17.76 -9.68 0.22
N GLU A 57 -16.75 -9.15 0.90
CA GLU A 57 -16.86 -7.88 1.60
C GLU A 57 -15.51 -7.16 1.61
N ILE A 58 -15.51 -5.92 1.11
CA ILE A 58 -14.35 -5.07 0.92
C ILE A 58 -13.62 -4.89 2.26
N ASP A 59 -12.41 -5.43 2.38
CA ASP A 59 -11.48 -5.13 3.48
C ASP A 59 -11.12 -3.65 3.46
N VAL A 60 -11.91 -2.85 4.18
CA VAL A 60 -11.56 -1.50 4.57
C VAL A 60 -10.31 -1.59 5.43
N LEU A 61 -9.21 -1.03 4.90
CA LEU A 61 -7.90 -0.89 5.56
C LEU A 61 -8.05 -0.61 7.05
N ARG A 62 -7.90 -1.66 7.86
CA ARG A 62 -7.93 -1.57 9.32
C ARG A 62 -6.57 -1.06 9.78
N PHE A 63 -6.40 0.26 9.79
CA PHE A 63 -5.22 0.88 10.38
C PHE A 63 -5.19 0.56 11.89
N PRO A 64 -4.08 0.04 12.44
CA PRO A 64 -3.98 -0.27 13.86
C PRO A 64 -4.02 1.03 14.66
N MET A 65 -5.16 1.31 15.26
CA MET A 65 -5.37 2.48 16.12
C MET A 65 -4.53 2.32 17.39
N ALA A 66 -3.70 3.34 17.65
CA ALA A 66 -2.78 3.38 18.76
C ALA A 66 -3.51 3.37 20.11
N LYS A 67 -3.01 2.48 20.98
CA LYS A 67 -3.00 2.47 22.45
C LYS A 67 -3.95 3.42 23.19
N GLU A 68 -4.91 2.76 23.83
CA GLU A 68 -5.89 3.12 24.85
C GLU A 68 -5.50 4.24 25.85
N ASN A 69 -6.55 4.96 26.29
CA ASN A 69 -6.63 5.98 27.35
C ASN A 69 -6.58 7.46 26.98
N GLN A 70 -7.36 7.91 25.99
CA GLN A 70 -8.02 9.23 26.09
C GLN A 70 -9.44 9.16 25.54
N VAL A 71 -10.40 9.52 26.39
CA VAL A 71 -11.81 9.71 26.03
C VAL A 71 -11.88 10.72 24.89
N LYS A 72 -12.23 10.23 23.71
CA LYS A 72 -12.66 11.03 22.56
C LYS A 72 -13.96 10.39 22.08
N THR A 73 -14.94 11.25 21.89
CA THR A 73 -16.33 10.90 21.61
C THR A 73 -16.43 9.98 20.38
N LEU A 74 -17.49 9.17 20.29
CA LEU A 74 -17.65 8.07 19.32
C LEU A 74 -17.59 8.55 17.84
N ASP A 75 -17.70 9.85 17.62
CA ASP A 75 -17.54 10.60 16.37
C ASP A 75 -16.08 10.85 15.95
N ASP A 76 -15.08 10.63 16.82
CA ASP A 76 -13.65 10.84 16.52
C ASP A 76 -12.93 9.54 16.06
N VAL A 77 -13.57 8.37 16.22
CA VAL A 77 -12.97 7.05 15.89
C VAL A 77 -13.16 6.66 14.42
N SER A 78 -14.07 7.32 13.70
CA SER A 78 -14.45 6.93 12.34
C SER A 78 -14.58 8.11 11.39
N LYS A 79 -13.81 9.20 11.57
CA LYS A 79 -13.70 10.20 10.51
C LYS A 79 -12.80 9.61 9.43
N PRO A 80 -13.33 9.20 8.27
CA PRO A 80 -12.47 8.68 7.23
C PRO A 80 -11.54 9.80 6.76
N PHE A 81 -10.34 9.44 6.31
CA PHE A 81 -9.30 10.35 5.81
C PHE A 81 -9.70 11.14 4.54
N PHE A 82 -10.99 11.32 4.27
CA PHE A 82 -11.52 12.07 3.14
C PHE A 82 -11.61 13.55 3.46
N CYS A 83 -10.94 14.38 2.66
CA CYS A 83 -11.14 15.82 2.69
C CYS A 83 -12.54 16.14 2.13
N PRO A 84 -13.32 17.02 2.79
CA PRO A 84 -14.62 17.40 2.28
C PRO A 84 -14.50 18.29 1.03
N GLY A 85 -15.60 18.32 0.26
CA GLY A 85 -15.74 19.18 -0.91
C GLY A 85 -15.05 18.67 -2.17
N LYS A 86 -15.19 19.43 -3.26
CA LYS A 86 -14.63 19.08 -4.57
C LYS A 86 -13.10 19.06 -4.50
N GLN A 87 -12.48 18.08 -5.18
CA GLN A 87 -11.04 17.80 -5.09
C GLN A 87 -10.26 18.15 -6.36
N SER A 88 -10.94 18.41 -7.48
CA SER A 88 -10.31 18.63 -8.79
C SER A 88 -11.17 19.50 -9.69
N TRP A 89 -10.53 20.33 -10.51
CA TRP A 89 -11.21 21.32 -11.36
C TRP A 89 -10.69 21.30 -12.81
N PRO A 90 -10.97 20.23 -13.59
CA PRO A 90 -10.48 20.11 -14.97
C PRO A 90 -10.97 21.24 -15.88
N GLU A 91 -12.15 21.80 -15.61
CA GLU A 91 -12.76 22.90 -16.37
C GLU A 91 -12.00 24.23 -16.26
N LEU A 92 -11.06 24.36 -15.31
CA LEU A 92 -10.32 25.60 -15.08
C LEU A 92 -9.03 25.71 -15.91
N VAL A 93 -8.62 24.64 -16.59
CA VAL A 93 -7.48 24.68 -17.50
C VAL A 93 -7.76 25.68 -18.64
N GLY A 94 -6.80 26.55 -18.93
CA GLY A 94 -6.94 27.63 -19.91
C GLY A 94 -7.67 28.88 -19.40
N LYS A 95 -8.20 28.89 -18.17
CA LYS A 95 -8.84 30.07 -17.59
C LYS A 95 -7.83 31.00 -16.90
N PRO A 96 -8.18 32.29 -16.70
CA PRO A 96 -7.39 33.21 -15.89
C PRO A 96 -7.28 32.72 -14.43
N ALA A 97 -6.10 32.90 -13.84
CA ALA A 97 -5.78 32.48 -12.48
C ALA A 97 -6.74 33.04 -11.42
N GLU A 98 -7.13 34.31 -11.56
CA GLU A 98 -8.05 34.97 -10.65
C GLU A 98 -9.47 34.38 -10.73
N THR A 99 -9.94 34.10 -11.94
CA THR A 99 -11.23 33.43 -12.16
C THR A 99 -11.21 32.02 -11.57
N ALA A 100 -10.12 31.27 -11.80
CA ALA A 100 -9.95 29.94 -11.23
C ALA A 100 -9.98 29.96 -9.71
N LYS A 101 -9.28 30.91 -9.08
CA LYS A 101 -9.29 31.10 -7.62
C LYS A 101 -10.70 31.31 -7.08
N LYS A 102 -11.45 32.25 -7.67
CA LYS A 102 -12.83 32.56 -7.26
C LYS A 102 -13.74 31.34 -7.37
N ILE A 103 -13.60 30.53 -8.42
CA ILE A 103 -14.40 29.31 -8.61
C ILE A 103 -14.03 28.25 -7.57
N ILE A 104 -12.73 28.00 -7.34
CA ILE A 104 -12.27 27.01 -6.37
C ILE A 104 -12.74 27.33 -4.95
N GLU A 105 -12.56 28.58 -4.51
CA GLU A 105 -12.96 29.03 -3.16
C GLU A 105 -14.49 29.02 -2.99
N LYS A 106 -15.24 29.26 -4.07
CA LYS A 106 -16.70 29.18 -4.07
C LYS A 106 -17.21 27.74 -4.00
N GLU A 107 -16.62 26.83 -4.78
CA GLU A 107 -17.06 25.43 -4.85
C GLU A 107 -16.56 24.59 -3.68
N ASN A 108 -15.43 24.98 -3.08
CA ASN A 108 -14.91 24.34 -1.89
C ASN A 108 -14.46 25.39 -0.86
N PRO A 109 -15.31 25.70 0.14
CA PRO A 109 -15.02 26.74 1.14
C PRO A 109 -13.79 26.48 2.03
N ILE A 110 -13.32 25.24 2.13
CA ILE A 110 -12.08 24.94 2.86
C ILE A 110 -10.84 25.15 1.98
N ALA A 111 -11.01 25.40 0.68
CA ALA A 111 -9.91 25.54 -0.25
C ALA A 111 -9.14 26.85 -0.05
N LYS A 112 -7.82 26.75 -0.07
CA LYS A 112 -6.83 27.83 -0.01
C LYS A 112 -5.95 27.68 -1.24
N VAL A 113 -6.12 28.60 -2.18
CA VAL A 113 -5.44 28.58 -3.46
C VAL A 113 -4.03 29.15 -3.32
N GLN A 114 -3.04 28.43 -3.85
CA GLN A 114 -1.66 28.87 -3.98
C GLN A 114 -1.24 28.79 -5.43
N PHE A 115 -0.68 29.88 -5.96
CA PHE A 115 -0.23 29.91 -7.35
C PHE A 115 1.18 29.36 -7.47
N LEU A 116 1.38 28.50 -8.48
CA LEU A 116 2.69 27.99 -8.86
C LEU A 116 3.03 28.48 -10.27
N PHE A 117 4.16 29.17 -10.37
CA PHE A 117 4.75 29.66 -11.61
C PHE A 117 5.78 28.64 -12.11
N PRO A 118 6.14 28.67 -13.41
CA PRO A 118 7.13 27.76 -13.96
C PRO A 118 8.46 27.85 -13.19
N GLY A 119 9.02 26.69 -12.81
CA GLY A 119 10.27 26.61 -12.05
C GLY A 119 10.10 26.59 -10.52
N MET A 120 8.90 26.84 -9.99
CA MET A 120 8.66 26.69 -8.54
C MET A 120 8.43 25.24 -8.14
N VAL A 121 8.97 24.85 -6.98
CA VAL A 121 8.83 23.50 -6.45
C VAL A 121 7.50 23.36 -5.71
N ARG A 122 6.70 22.36 -6.11
CA ARG A 122 5.47 22.00 -5.39
C ARG A 122 5.83 21.14 -4.16
N PRO A 123 5.37 21.50 -2.95
CA PRO A 123 5.46 20.63 -1.78
C PRO A 123 4.84 19.25 -2.05
N ALA A 124 5.52 18.19 -1.61
CA ALA A 124 5.09 16.80 -1.85
C ALA A 124 4.09 16.25 -0.81
N ASN A 125 3.91 16.93 0.32
CA ASN A 125 2.93 16.53 1.33
C ASN A 125 1.51 16.79 0.82
N TYR A 126 0.53 16.05 1.36
CA TYR A 126 -0.88 16.27 1.05
C TYR A 126 -1.58 16.99 2.21
N VAL A 127 -2.25 18.11 1.94
CA VAL A 127 -2.95 18.93 2.95
C VAL A 127 -4.36 19.23 2.46
N CYS A 128 -5.37 18.81 3.24
CA CYS A 128 -6.76 19.15 2.96
C CYS A 128 -6.95 20.67 2.86
N GLY A 129 -7.73 21.09 1.86
CA GLY A 129 -7.98 22.49 1.58
C GLY A 129 -6.85 23.17 0.81
N ARG A 130 -5.63 22.65 0.72
CA ARG A 130 -4.61 23.30 -0.13
C ARG A 130 -4.88 22.96 -1.59
N VAL A 131 -4.89 23.97 -2.47
CA VAL A 131 -5.02 23.76 -3.91
C VAL A 131 -3.93 24.54 -4.61
N PHE A 132 -3.05 23.82 -5.31
CA PHE A 132 -2.05 24.45 -6.16
C PHE A 132 -2.64 24.71 -7.55
N VAL A 133 -2.59 25.96 -7.99
CA VAL A 133 -2.99 26.38 -9.32
C VAL A 133 -1.72 26.72 -10.10
N ILE A 134 -1.34 25.84 -11.02
CA ILE A 134 -0.14 26.00 -11.84
C ILE A 134 -0.48 26.90 -13.02
N VAL A 135 0.19 28.03 -13.11
CA VAL A 135 -0.05 29.09 -14.10
C VAL A 135 1.21 29.35 -14.91
N ASN A 136 1.03 29.86 -16.13
CA ASN A 136 2.13 30.43 -16.90
C ASN A 136 2.38 31.91 -16.54
N TRP A 137 3.34 32.54 -17.20
CA TRP A 137 3.66 33.96 -17.01
C TRP A 137 2.53 34.92 -17.44
N ASN A 138 1.56 34.44 -18.22
CA ASN A 138 0.35 35.16 -18.60
C ASN A 138 -0.81 34.93 -17.62
N LEU A 139 -0.56 34.31 -16.46
CA LEU A 139 -1.57 33.99 -15.45
C LEU A 139 -2.71 33.10 -15.97
N ILE A 140 -2.41 32.23 -16.93
CA ILE A 140 -3.34 31.23 -17.44
C ILE A 140 -3.03 29.87 -16.80
N VAL A 141 -4.07 29.20 -16.32
CA VAL A 141 -3.96 27.87 -15.70
C VAL A 141 -3.54 26.83 -16.74
N GLN A 142 -2.45 26.12 -16.49
CA GLN A 142 -1.89 25.15 -17.43
C GLN A 142 -2.27 23.69 -17.11
N ILE A 143 -2.49 23.38 -15.83
CA ILE A 143 -2.74 22.02 -15.35
C ILE A 143 -3.98 22.05 -14.47
N THR A 144 -4.78 20.98 -14.53
CA THR A 144 -5.96 20.78 -13.67
C THR A 144 -5.61 21.02 -12.21
N PRO A 145 -6.19 22.05 -11.56
CA PRO A 145 -6.03 22.25 -10.13
C PRO A 145 -6.57 21.04 -9.36
N ARG A 146 -5.81 20.58 -8.38
CA ARG A 146 -6.19 19.48 -7.49
C ARG A 146 -5.88 19.85 -6.04
N MET A 147 -6.73 19.39 -5.14
CA MET A 147 -6.45 19.47 -3.70
C MET A 147 -5.20 18.62 -3.38
N GLY A 148 -4.35 19.13 -2.50
CA GLY A 148 -3.14 18.48 -2.02
C GLY A 148 -2.10 19.45 -1.50
#